data_AF-A0A2T1G3W5-F1
#
_entry.id   AF-A0A2T1G3W5-F1
#
_cell.length_a   1.000
_cell.length_b   1.000
_cell.length_c   1.000
_cell.angle_alpha   90.00
_cell.angle_beta   90.00
_cell.angle_gamma   90.00
#
_symmetry.space_group_name_H-M   'P 1'
#
loop_
_entity.id
_entity.type
_entity.pdbx_description
1 polymer ?
#
loop_
_entity_poly.entity_id
_entity_poly.type
_entity_poly.pdbx_seq_one_letter_code
_entity_poly.pdbx_strand_id
1 'polypeptide(L)'
;MTTALSTSSANAASLTIPTTTVNGTDVFSGPSFTVNNDFLGTDTISLNVSGTVNLTNTVPTGSGYITNAAGILTQPTASFGSQPTGAFVVRAPGINWGALLLGNSTLGFRQLFTANTANGLGSSTPSTNLSLTNVTLASIFGTGLTNGTVLEFRISDSDNFNNSGAFTVSSPTTLPTTTAVPEPFTIIGTLIGGAAAVRMRKKLKSDTI
;
A
#
# COMPACT_ATOMS: atom_id res chain seq x y z
N MET A 1 -38.68 -7.45 -21.44
CA MET A 1 -38.16 -7.19 -20.08
C MET A 1 -36.70 -7.60 -20.09
N THR A 2 -35.80 -6.65 -20.27
CA THR A 2 -34.35 -6.87 -20.25
C THR A 2 -33.85 -6.41 -18.89
N THR A 3 -33.61 -7.36 -18.00
CA THR A 3 -33.00 -7.11 -16.70
C THR A 3 -31.52 -6.82 -16.94
N ALA A 4 -31.13 -5.55 -16.87
CA ALA A 4 -29.72 -5.19 -16.80
C ALA A 4 -29.21 -5.61 -15.42
N LEU A 5 -28.31 -6.61 -15.36
CA LEU A 5 -27.49 -6.82 -14.16
C LEU A 5 -26.51 -5.65 -14.07
N SER A 6 -26.72 -4.75 -13.11
CA SER A 6 -25.70 -3.82 -12.70
C SER A 6 -24.61 -4.60 -11.95
N THR A 7 -23.52 -4.94 -12.61
CA THR A 7 -22.30 -5.33 -11.92
C THR A 7 -21.68 -4.05 -11.37
N SER A 8 -21.99 -3.68 -10.12
CA SER A 8 -21.12 -2.76 -9.41
C SER A 8 -19.75 -3.45 -9.34
N SER A 9 -18.69 -2.79 -9.81
CA SER A 9 -17.34 -3.21 -9.46
C SER A 9 -17.25 -3.06 -7.95
N ALA A 10 -17.33 -4.16 -7.20
CA ALA A 10 -16.93 -4.14 -5.81
C ALA A 10 -15.48 -3.64 -5.81
N ASN A 11 -15.24 -2.47 -5.21
CA ASN A 11 -13.87 -1.98 -5.03
C ASN A 11 -13.08 -3.10 -4.36
N ALA A 12 -11.94 -3.48 -4.96
CA ALA A 12 -11.06 -4.49 -4.40
C ALA A 12 -10.76 -4.14 -2.93
N ALA A 13 -10.95 -5.10 -2.01
CA ALA A 13 -10.64 -4.85 -0.62
C ALA A 13 -9.13 -4.56 -0.48
N SER A 14 -8.75 -3.80 0.54
CA SER A 14 -7.33 -3.52 0.81
C SER A 14 -6.92 -4.19 2.11
N LEU A 15 -5.85 -4.98 2.07
CA LEU A 15 -5.19 -5.49 3.25
C LEU A 15 -4.51 -4.32 3.99
N THR A 16 -4.93 -4.08 5.22
CA THR A 16 -4.30 -3.10 6.12
C THR A 16 -3.21 -3.78 6.92
N ILE A 17 -2.00 -3.22 6.84
CA ILE A 17 -0.84 -3.63 7.61
C ILE A 17 -0.67 -2.70 8.82
N PRO A 18 -0.49 -3.22 10.04
CA PRO A 18 -0.12 -2.42 11.20
C PRO A 18 1.20 -1.69 10.98
N THR A 19 1.30 -0.44 11.44
CA THR A 19 2.58 0.25 11.45
C THR A 19 3.57 -0.52 12.31
N THR A 20 4.75 -0.83 11.75
CA THR A 20 5.77 -1.62 12.44
C THR A 20 7.17 -1.20 12.02
N THR A 21 8.16 -1.59 12.83
CA THR A 21 9.58 -1.44 12.53
C THR A 21 10.17 -2.82 12.30
N VAL A 22 10.84 -3.00 11.16
CA VAL A 22 11.58 -4.21 10.79
C VAL A 22 13.06 -3.89 10.91
N ASN A 23 13.72 -4.45 11.92
CA ASN A 23 15.14 -4.22 12.18
C ASN A 23 16.01 -4.97 11.17
N GLY A 24 17.23 -4.48 10.91
CA GLY A 24 18.20 -5.17 10.05
C GLY A 24 18.48 -6.62 10.46
N THR A 25 18.31 -6.94 11.75
CA THR A 25 18.52 -8.28 12.33
C THR A 25 17.32 -9.23 12.16
N ASP A 26 16.20 -8.77 11.62
CA ASP A 26 14.96 -9.55 11.50
C ASP A 26 15.01 -10.48 10.26
N VAL A 27 16.01 -11.36 10.20
CA VAL A 27 16.32 -12.20 9.03
C VAL A 27 15.65 -13.57 9.11
N PHE A 28 15.68 -14.18 10.30
CA PHE A 28 15.09 -15.50 10.55
C PHE A 28 13.79 -15.45 11.35
N SER A 29 13.50 -14.30 11.95
CA SER A 29 12.30 -13.99 12.73
C SER A 29 12.14 -12.47 12.76
N GLY A 30 10.93 -11.97 12.56
CA GLY A 30 10.64 -10.55 12.52
C GLY A 30 9.23 -10.22 13.01
N PRO A 31 8.80 -8.95 12.91
CA PRO A 31 7.46 -8.57 13.34
C PRO A 31 6.41 -9.23 12.44
N SER A 32 5.37 -9.76 13.07
CA SER A 32 4.27 -10.44 12.41
C SER A 32 2.91 -9.83 12.76
N PHE A 33 1.92 -10.11 11.92
CA PHE A 33 0.53 -9.71 12.14
C PHE A 33 -0.42 -10.76 11.57
N THR A 34 -1.62 -10.82 12.13
CA THR A 34 -2.68 -11.71 11.68
C THR A 34 -3.61 -10.98 10.71
N VAL A 35 -3.88 -11.62 9.58
CA VAL A 35 -4.88 -11.19 8.61
C VAL A 35 -6.27 -11.45 9.22
N ASN A 36 -7.11 -10.42 9.34
CA ASN A 36 -8.39 -10.49 10.07
C ASN A 36 -9.62 -10.71 9.17
N ASN A 37 -9.44 -10.90 7.87
CA ASN A 37 -10.50 -11.15 6.89
C ASN A 37 -10.02 -12.12 5.81
N ASP A 38 -10.95 -12.73 5.07
CA ASP A 38 -10.62 -13.38 3.81
C ASP A 38 -10.41 -12.32 2.73
N PHE A 39 -9.32 -12.44 1.98
CA PHE A 39 -8.99 -11.61 0.84
C PHE A 39 -8.83 -12.48 -0.41
N LEU A 40 -9.43 -12.03 -1.51
CA LEU A 40 -9.26 -12.61 -2.83
C LEU A 40 -7.89 -12.25 -3.42
N GLY A 41 -7.44 -13.01 -4.41
CA GLY A 41 -6.18 -12.67 -5.12
C GLY A 41 -6.22 -11.32 -5.85
N THR A 42 -7.42 -10.84 -6.19
CA THR A 42 -7.67 -9.53 -6.81
C THR A 42 -7.73 -8.39 -5.80
N ASP A 43 -7.84 -8.69 -4.50
CA ASP A 43 -7.72 -7.69 -3.46
C ASP A 43 -6.29 -7.16 -3.40
N THR A 44 -6.12 -6.00 -2.78
CA THR A 44 -4.90 -5.22 -2.90
C THR A 44 -4.20 -5.00 -1.58
N ILE A 45 -2.94 -4.60 -1.66
CA ILE A 45 -2.14 -4.07 -0.56
C ILE A 45 -1.50 -2.76 -1.03
N SER A 46 -1.47 -1.79 -0.12
CA SER A 46 -0.72 -0.54 -0.29
C SER A 46 0.14 -0.31 0.94
N LEU A 47 1.37 0.15 0.74
CA LEU A 47 2.34 0.36 1.82
C LEU A 47 3.21 1.58 1.55
N ASN A 48 3.62 2.25 2.62
CA ASN A 48 4.74 3.16 2.64
C ASN A 48 5.83 2.53 3.51
N VAL A 49 7.06 2.50 2.97
CA VAL A 49 8.22 1.99 3.68
C VAL A 49 9.33 3.03 3.64
N SER A 50 9.87 3.37 4.81
CA SER A 50 10.97 4.32 4.95
C SER A 50 12.16 3.68 5.67
N GLY A 51 13.36 4.18 5.38
CA GLY A 51 14.60 3.79 6.07
C GLY A 51 15.54 2.95 5.23
N THR A 52 16.54 2.39 5.90
CA THR A 52 17.60 1.58 5.28
C THR A 52 18.07 0.51 6.24
N VAL A 53 18.54 -0.61 5.70
CA VAL A 53 19.27 -1.63 6.44
C VAL A 53 20.71 -1.72 5.95
N ASN A 54 21.63 -2.04 6.84
CA ASN A 54 23.03 -2.31 6.54
C ASN A 54 23.35 -3.76 6.93
N LEU A 55 23.73 -4.59 5.96
CA LEU A 55 24.00 -6.02 6.17
C LEU A 55 25.44 -6.34 6.55
N THR A 56 26.33 -5.35 6.58
CA THR A 56 27.74 -5.58 6.90
C THR A 56 28.27 -4.45 7.77
N ASN A 57 28.30 -4.65 9.09
CA ASN A 57 28.97 -3.72 10.00
C ASN A 57 30.45 -4.07 10.28
N THR A 58 30.97 -5.19 9.74
CA THR A 58 32.31 -5.73 10.05
C THR A 58 33.42 -5.41 9.05
N VAL A 59 33.10 -4.84 7.89
CA VAL A 59 34.12 -4.27 6.98
C VAL A 59 34.56 -2.91 7.56
N PRO A 60 35.85 -2.49 7.49
CA PRO A 60 36.30 -1.23 8.08
C PRO A 60 35.29 -0.11 7.90
N THR A 61 34.97 0.55 9.01
CA THR A 61 33.95 1.59 9.17
C THR A 61 33.76 2.40 7.89
N GLY A 62 32.58 2.32 7.28
CA GLY A 62 32.23 3.07 6.07
C GLY A 62 31.98 2.25 4.80
N SER A 63 32.11 0.92 4.84
CA SER A 63 31.93 0.05 3.66
C SER A 63 30.68 -0.84 3.68
N GLY A 64 29.67 -0.50 4.49
CA GLY A 64 28.48 -1.33 4.68
C GLY A 64 27.67 -1.58 3.40
N TYR A 65 26.97 -2.72 3.32
CA TYR A 65 25.97 -3.00 2.29
C TYR A 65 24.64 -2.37 2.70
N ILE A 66 24.50 -1.06 2.46
CA ILE A 66 23.34 -0.26 2.89
C ILE A 66 22.33 -0.15 1.76
N THR A 67 21.09 -0.59 2.00
CA THR A 67 20.04 -0.67 0.98
C THR A 67 18.73 -0.04 1.41
N ASN A 68 17.94 0.40 0.42
CA ASN A 68 16.52 0.67 0.60
C ASN A 68 15.69 -0.64 0.60
N ALA A 69 14.37 -0.55 0.78
CA ALA A 69 13.51 -1.72 0.89
C ALA A 69 13.40 -2.60 -0.38
N ALA A 70 13.93 -2.15 -1.53
CA ALA A 70 14.04 -2.96 -2.76
C ALA A 70 15.39 -3.73 -2.87
N GLY A 71 16.27 -3.58 -1.87
CA GLY A 71 17.63 -4.13 -1.90
C GLY A 71 18.57 -3.33 -2.81
N ILE A 72 18.22 -2.08 -3.15
CA ILE A 72 19.06 -1.18 -3.96
C ILE A 72 19.99 -0.39 -3.04
N LEU A 73 21.27 -0.36 -3.38
CA LEU A 73 22.33 0.31 -2.63
C LEU A 73 22.14 1.83 -2.60
N THR A 74 22.07 2.40 -1.42
CA THR A 74 21.91 3.86 -1.21
C THR A 74 23.25 4.61 -1.18
N GLN A 75 24.36 3.86 -1.16
CA GLN A 75 25.73 4.34 -1.20
C GLN A 75 26.63 3.28 -1.85
N PRO A 76 27.82 3.63 -2.35
CA PRO A 76 28.74 2.60 -2.83
C PRO A 76 29.19 1.71 -1.67
N THR A 77 29.53 0.46 -1.98
CA THR A 77 30.02 -0.51 -0.99
C THR A 77 31.21 -1.25 -1.54
N ALA A 78 32.21 -1.52 -0.70
CA ALA A 78 33.31 -2.42 -1.03
C ALA A 78 32.92 -3.90 -0.86
N SER A 79 31.84 -4.19 -0.12
CA SER A 79 31.28 -5.54 -0.01
C SER A 79 30.73 -6.01 -1.37
N PHE A 80 30.60 -7.34 -1.54
CA PHE A 80 29.99 -7.94 -2.74
C PHE A 80 30.62 -7.51 -4.07
N GLY A 81 31.95 -7.36 -4.10
CA GLY A 81 32.69 -7.08 -5.34
C GLY A 81 32.66 -5.61 -5.78
N SER A 82 32.58 -4.67 -4.83
CA SER A 82 32.61 -3.22 -5.11
C SER A 82 31.44 -2.73 -5.97
N GLN A 83 30.25 -2.67 -5.38
CA GLN A 83 29.04 -2.26 -6.08
C GLN A 83 28.82 -0.73 -6.00
N PRO A 84 28.41 -0.08 -7.10
CA PRO A 84 28.10 1.34 -7.10
C PRO A 84 26.74 1.62 -6.44
N THR A 85 26.49 2.89 -6.10
CA THR A 85 25.16 3.35 -5.71
C THR A 85 24.13 3.08 -6.81
N GLY A 86 22.91 2.70 -6.43
CA GLY A 86 21.85 2.37 -7.37
C GLY A 86 21.95 0.95 -7.95
N ALA A 87 22.97 0.17 -7.60
CA ALA A 87 23.04 -1.26 -7.93
C ALA A 87 22.32 -2.12 -6.88
N PHE A 88 22.15 -3.41 -7.19
CA PHE A 88 21.68 -4.42 -6.26
C PHE A 88 22.43 -5.72 -6.51
N VAL A 89 22.45 -6.60 -5.51
CA VAL A 89 22.99 -7.95 -5.63
C VAL A 89 21.86 -8.96 -5.41
N VAL A 90 21.76 -9.93 -6.33
CA VAL A 90 20.78 -11.01 -6.24
C VAL A 90 21.24 -12.03 -5.20
N ARG A 91 20.35 -12.37 -4.27
CA ARG A 91 20.55 -13.45 -3.28
C ARG A 91 19.97 -14.76 -3.77
N ALA A 92 18.76 -14.71 -4.31
CA ALA A 92 18.02 -15.84 -4.86
C ALA A 92 17.13 -15.34 -6.02
N PRO A 93 16.58 -16.22 -6.87
CA PRO A 93 15.67 -15.80 -7.93
C PRO A 93 14.53 -14.91 -7.41
N GLY A 94 14.49 -13.66 -7.89
CA GLY A 94 13.50 -12.66 -7.48
C GLY A 94 13.70 -12.03 -6.10
N ILE A 95 14.83 -12.29 -5.44
CA ILE A 95 15.15 -11.75 -4.10
C ILE A 95 16.55 -11.17 -4.08
N ASN A 96 16.65 -9.88 -3.76
CA ASN A 96 17.90 -9.14 -3.61
C ASN A 96 18.34 -9.12 -2.15
N TRP A 97 19.64 -9.05 -1.90
CA TRP A 97 20.17 -8.78 -0.55
C TRP A 97 19.62 -7.46 0.00
N GLY A 98 19.20 -7.46 1.26
CA GLY A 98 18.75 -6.26 1.99
C GLY A 98 17.33 -5.81 1.68
N ALA A 99 16.66 -6.46 0.73
CA ALA A 99 15.27 -6.19 0.42
C ALA A 99 14.34 -6.56 1.58
N LEU A 100 13.24 -5.81 1.70
CA LEU A 100 12.15 -6.13 2.62
C LEU A 100 11.29 -7.25 2.03
N LEU A 101 11.08 -8.29 2.83
CA LEU A 101 10.27 -9.45 2.49
C LEU A 101 9.00 -9.49 3.33
N LEU A 102 7.94 -10.08 2.77
CA LEU A 102 6.70 -10.43 3.47
C LEU A 102 6.29 -11.85 3.10
N GLY A 103 5.83 -12.62 4.09
CA GLY A 103 5.32 -13.97 3.86
C GLY A 103 5.24 -14.80 5.12
N ASN A 104 5.25 -16.12 4.96
CA ASN A 104 5.38 -17.11 6.03
C ASN A 104 5.92 -18.42 5.46
N SER A 105 6.01 -19.48 6.27
CA SER A 105 6.51 -20.79 5.84
C SER A 105 5.63 -21.48 4.79
N THR A 106 4.33 -21.18 4.73
CA THR A 106 3.38 -21.78 3.78
C THR A 106 3.39 -21.08 2.42
N LEU A 107 3.33 -19.75 2.42
CA LEU A 107 3.32 -18.93 1.19
C LEU A 107 4.74 -18.72 0.64
N GLY A 108 5.75 -18.87 1.50
CA GLY A 108 7.12 -18.42 1.27
C GLY A 108 7.25 -16.90 1.37
N PHE A 109 8.47 -16.43 1.58
CA PHE A 109 8.78 -15.00 1.64
C PHE A 109 8.95 -14.42 0.24
N ARG A 110 8.40 -13.23 0.01
CA ARG A 110 8.42 -12.51 -1.26
C ARG A 110 8.97 -11.10 -1.05
N GLN A 111 9.82 -10.65 -1.96
CA GLN A 111 10.29 -9.28 -1.98
C GLN A 111 9.13 -8.35 -2.34
N LEU A 112 8.90 -7.32 -1.52
CA LEU A 112 7.78 -6.40 -1.71
C LEU A 112 8.03 -5.38 -2.82
N PHE A 113 9.26 -4.87 -2.93
CA PHE A 113 9.62 -3.85 -3.90
C PHE A 113 10.57 -4.41 -4.95
N THR A 114 10.18 -4.45 -6.21
CA THR A 114 11.09 -4.83 -7.30
C THR A 114 12.25 -3.83 -7.44
N ALA A 115 13.47 -4.30 -7.65
CA ALA A 115 14.58 -3.42 -8.03
C ALA A 115 14.39 -2.93 -9.47
N ASN A 116 13.78 -1.76 -9.62
CA ASN A 116 13.53 -1.09 -10.89
C ASN A 116 13.89 0.39 -10.77
N THR A 117 13.80 1.13 -11.88
CA THR A 117 14.16 2.55 -11.92
C THR A 117 13.31 3.40 -10.97
N ALA A 118 12.02 3.08 -10.81
CA ALA A 118 11.13 3.78 -9.89
C ALA A 118 11.56 3.63 -8.42
N ASN A 119 12.16 2.48 -8.06
CA ASN A 119 12.70 2.21 -6.73
C ASN A 119 14.19 2.55 -6.59
N GLY A 120 14.80 3.19 -7.59
CA GLY A 120 16.15 3.75 -7.53
C GLY A 120 17.24 2.98 -8.28
N LEU A 121 16.90 1.97 -9.09
CA LEU A 121 17.88 1.25 -9.91
C LEU A 121 18.60 2.22 -10.85
N GLY A 122 19.93 2.27 -10.78
CA GLY A 122 20.79 3.15 -11.57
C GLY A 122 20.80 4.62 -11.11
N SER A 123 20.08 4.97 -10.03
CA SER A 123 20.13 6.31 -9.46
C SER A 123 21.38 6.49 -8.60
N SER A 124 22.03 7.66 -8.67
CA SER A 124 23.08 8.07 -7.74
C SER A 124 22.54 8.50 -6.37
N THR A 125 21.22 8.69 -6.25
CA THR A 125 20.52 9.01 -4.99
C THR A 125 19.22 8.19 -4.89
N PRO A 126 19.29 6.87 -4.69
CA PRO A 126 18.09 6.03 -4.55
C PRO A 126 17.24 6.48 -3.38
N SER A 127 15.92 6.51 -3.57
CA SER A 127 15.00 6.87 -2.49
C SER A 127 15.05 5.83 -1.38
N THR A 128 15.06 6.30 -0.13
CA THR A 128 14.87 5.49 1.07
C THR A 128 13.40 5.44 1.51
N ASN A 129 12.50 6.09 0.77
CA ASN A 129 11.06 6.07 0.96
C ASN A 129 10.41 5.47 -0.29
N LEU A 130 9.88 4.25 -0.17
CA LEU A 130 9.23 3.52 -1.25
C LEU A 130 7.75 3.33 -0.94
N SER A 131 6.93 3.21 -1.98
CA SER A 131 5.50 2.93 -1.82
C SER A 131 5.02 1.83 -2.77
N LEU A 132 4.13 0.98 -2.25
CA LEU A 132 3.29 0.09 -3.05
C LEU A 132 1.90 0.70 -3.08
N THR A 133 1.29 0.76 -4.25
CA THR A 133 -0.05 1.34 -4.42
C THR A 133 -0.91 0.36 -5.19
N ASN A 134 -1.98 -0.12 -4.54
CA ASN A 134 -2.98 -1.00 -5.12
C ASN A 134 -2.40 -2.25 -5.81
N VAL A 135 -1.38 -2.85 -5.20
CA VAL A 135 -0.75 -4.07 -5.72
C VAL A 135 -1.62 -5.27 -5.34
N THR A 136 -1.95 -6.14 -6.29
CA THR A 136 -2.82 -7.29 -6.02
C THR A 136 -2.11 -8.34 -5.18
N LEU A 137 -2.82 -9.00 -4.26
CA LEU A 137 -2.27 -10.06 -3.43
C LEU A 137 -1.76 -11.24 -4.27
N ALA A 138 -2.45 -11.57 -5.37
CA ALA A 138 -2.00 -12.61 -6.29
C ALA A 138 -0.67 -12.25 -6.98
N SER A 139 -0.35 -10.98 -7.20
CA SER A 139 0.94 -10.59 -7.79
C SER A 139 2.12 -10.81 -6.82
N ILE A 140 1.85 -10.82 -5.51
CA ILE A 140 2.86 -11.04 -4.47
C ILE A 140 2.90 -12.53 -4.12
N PHE A 141 1.77 -13.09 -3.71
CA PHE A 141 1.67 -14.43 -3.12
C PHE A 141 1.22 -15.52 -4.12
N GLY A 142 0.74 -15.15 -5.30
CA GLY A 142 0.11 -16.06 -6.26
C GLY A 142 -1.35 -16.38 -5.95
N THR A 143 -1.84 -16.01 -4.77
CA THR A 143 -3.18 -16.31 -4.26
C THR A 143 -3.75 -15.15 -3.44
N GLY A 144 -5.00 -15.29 -3.00
CA GLY A 144 -5.54 -14.51 -1.90
C GLY A 144 -5.00 -14.96 -0.54
N LEU A 145 -5.53 -14.38 0.54
CA LEU A 145 -5.16 -14.69 1.92
C LEU A 145 -6.42 -15.06 2.71
N THR A 146 -6.34 -16.11 3.53
CA THR A 146 -7.46 -16.48 4.41
C THR A 146 -7.38 -15.77 5.74
N ASN A 147 -8.52 -15.53 6.38
CA ASN A 147 -8.61 -15.07 7.75
C ASN A 147 -7.77 -15.97 8.67
N GLY A 148 -7.03 -15.37 9.61
CA GLY A 148 -6.12 -16.06 10.50
C GLY A 148 -4.73 -16.34 9.91
N THR A 149 -4.47 -16.01 8.65
CA THR A 149 -3.10 -16.10 8.08
C THR A 149 -2.18 -15.18 8.87
N VAL A 150 -1.10 -15.72 9.43
CA VAL A 150 -0.05 -14.92 10.04
C VAL A 150 1.02 -14.62 9.00
N LEU A 151 1.27 -13.34 8.75
CA LEU A 151 2.33 -12.86 7.88
C LEU A 151 3.43 -12.23 8.71
N GLU A 152 4.66 -12.36 8.24
CA GLU A 152 5.86 -11.89 8.91
C GLU A 152 6.71 -11.07 7.95
N PHE A 153 7.26 -9.96 8.44
CA PHE A 153 8.27 -9.21 7.73
C PHE A 153 9.66 -9.75 8.03
N ARG A 154 10.52 -9.80 7.00
CA ARG A 154 11.92 -10.18 7.15
C ARG A 154 12.84 -9.32 6.31
N ILE A 155 14.10 -9.27 6.72
CA ILE A 155 15.20 -8.76 5.90
C ILE A 155 15.79 -9.90 5.08
N SER A 156 16.02 -9.64 3.81
CA SER A 156 16.68 -10.56 2.91
C SER A 156 18.18 -10.66 3.21
N ASP A 157 18.54 -11.66 4.01
CA ASP A 157 19.93 -11.97 4.36
C ASP A 157 20.10 -13.48 4.64
N SER A 158 21.32 -13.90 4.97
CA SER A 158 21.72 -15.26 5.34
C SER A 158 22.28 -15.35 6.75
N ASP A 159 22.48 -14.22 7.43
CA ASP A 159 22.81 -14.15 8.85
C ASP A 159 22.20 -12.88 9.46
N ASN A 160 22.18 -12.78 10.78
CA ASN A 160 21.60 -11.63 11.50
C ASN A 160 22.54 -11.04 12.56
N PHE A 161 23.83 -11.35 12.51
CA PHE A 161 24.75 -11.04 13.61
C PHE A 161 25.40 -9.66 13.48
N ASN A 162 25.53 -9.16 12.26
CA ASN A 162 26.26 -7.93 11.93
C ASN A 162 25.37 -6.88 11.23
N ASN A 163 24.05 -7.08 11.27
CA ASN A 163 23.10 -6.19 10.62
C ASN A 163 22.74 -5.00 11.52
N SER A 164 22.40 -3.88 10.88
CA SER A 164 21.94 -2.66 11.55
C SER A 164 20.97 -1.87 10.69
N GLY A 165 20.44 -0.77 11.23
CA GLY A 165 19.38 -0.01 10.59
C GLY A 165 18.03 -0.70 10.71
N ALA A 166 17.01 -0.10 10.08
CA ALA A 166 15.65 -0.61 10.11
C ALA A 166 14.81 0.02 9.00
N PHE A 167 13.71 -0.66 8.69
CA PHE A 167 12.61 -0.11 7.90
C PHE A 167 11.41 0.19 8.81
N THR A 168 10.76 1.33 8.60
CA THR A 168 9.43 1.59 9.12
C THR A 168 8.41 1.30 8.04
N VAL A 169 7.48 0.39 8.31
CA VAL A 169 6.41 -0.02 7.39
C VAL A 169 5.08 0.52 7.90
N SER A 170 4.26 1.07 7.01
CA SER A 170 2.93 1.58 7.35
C SER A 170 1.97 1.43 6.18
N SER A 171 0.68 1.29 6.45
CA SER A 171 -0.35 1.47 5.42
C SER A 171 -0.52 2.96 5.12
N PRO A 172 -0.70 3.37 3.85
CA PRO A 172 -1.04 4.74 3.53
C PRO A 172 -2.37 5.10 4.20
N THR A 173 -2.40 6.27 4.85
CA THR A 173 -3.61 6.76 5.51
C THR A 173 -4.67 7.04 4.44
N THR A 174 -5.70 6.20 4.35
CA THR A 174 -6.89 6.55 3.58
C THR A 174 -7.64 7.59 4.39
N LEU A 175 -7.63 8.85 3.95
CA LEU A 175 -8.63 9.80 4.46
C LEU A 175 -10.01 9.23 4.09
N PRO A 176 -10.98 9.18 5.02
CA PRO A 176 -12.32 8.75 4.67
C PRO A 176 -12.88 9.70 3.61
N THR A 177 -13.10 9.21 2.40
CA THR A 177 -13.87 9.94 1.39
C THR A 177 -15.32 9.92 1.82
N THR A 178 -15.75 10.95 2.54
CA THR A 178 -17.16 11.19 2.86
C THR A 178 -17.88 11.73 1.63
N THR A 179 -18.14 10.89 0.64
CA THR A 179 -19.19 11.16 -0.36
C THR A 179 -20.34 10.19 -0.16
N ALA A 180 -21.03 10.34 0.99
CA ALA A 180 -22.40 9.89 1.08
C ALA A 180 -23.23 10.86 0.24
N VAL A 181 -23.45 10.51 -1.04
CA VAL A 181 -24.53 11.10 -1.83
C VAL A 181 -25.81 10.39 -1.37
N PRO A 182 -26.76 11.07 -0.69
CA PRO A 182 -28.03 10.44 -0.37
C PRO A 182 -28.79 10.16 -1.66
N GLU A 183 -29.35 8.97 -1.76
CA GLU A 183 -30.17 8.51 -2.89
C GLU A 183 -31.32 9.50 -3.20
N PRO A 184 -31.77 9.63 -4.46
CA PRO A 184 -32.83 10.56 -4.79
C PRO A 184 -34.14 10.07 -4.18
N PHE A 185 -34.67 10.81 -3.20
CA PHE A 185 -36.04 10.60 -2.75
C PHE A 185 -37.00 11.02 -3.87
N THR A 186 -37.72 10.04 -4.42
CA THR A 186 -38.83 10.27 -5.34
C THR A 186 -39.93 11.07 -4.63
N ILE A 187 -40.08 12.36 -4.96
CA ILE A 187 -41.25 13.14 -4.56
C ILE A 187 -42.43 12.69 -5.43
N ILE A 188 -43.16 11.67 -5.00
CA ILE A 188 -44.55 11.47 -5.43
C ILE A 188 -45.40 12.42 -4.59
N GLY A 189 -45.47 13.66 -5.05
CA GLY A 189 -46.21 14.75 -4.42
C GLY A 189 -46.86 15.60 -5.50
N THR A 190 -48.07 15.20 -5.85
CA THR A 190 -49.05 15.86 -6.71
C THR A 190 -49.11 17.37 -6.45
N LEU A 191 -48.37 18.17 -7.24
CA LEU A 191 -48.56 19.62 -7.34
C LEU A 191 -49.24 19.96 -8.67
N ILE A 192 -50.44 19.40 -8.86
CA ILE A 192 -51.44 20.05 -9.70
C ILE A 192 -51.98 21.21 -8.86
N GLY A 193 -51.55 22.44 -9.15
CA GLY A 193 -52.12 23.64 -8.55
C GLY A 193 -51.09 24.61 -7.99
N GLY A 194 -50.27 25.23 -8.86
CA GLY A 194 -49.39 26.32 -8.46
C GLY A 194 -49.13 27.38 -9.54
N ALA A 195 -49.80 27.28 -10.68
CA ALA A 195 -49.67 28.24 -11.79
C ALA A 195 -51.06 28.73 -12.25
N ALA A 196 -51.82 29.30 -11.30
CA ALA A 196 -52.91 30.21 -11.61
C ALA A 196 -52.64 31.50 -10.82
N ALA A 197 -51.94 32.45 -11.44
CA ALA A 197 -52.60 33.59 -12.04
C ALA A 197 -53.39 34.42 -11.02
N VAL A 198 -52.69 35.11 -10.10
CA VAL A 198 -53.25 36.30 -9.45
C VAL A 198 -52.70 37.53 -10.16
N ARG A 199 -53.38 37.90 -11.24
CA ARG A 199 -53.30 39.23 -11.84
C ARG A 199 -54.68 39.62 -12.36
N MET A 200 -55.08 40.84 -12.01
CA MET A 200 -56.33 41.57 -12.37
C MET A 200 -57.51 41.30 -11.42
N ARG A 201 -58.34 42.26 -10.98
CA ARG A 201 -58.68 43.62 -11.46
C ARG A 201 -59.34 44.39 -10.30
N LYS A 202 -58.81 45.54 -9.88
CA LYS A 202 -59.39 46.90 -10.02
C LYS A 202 -60.84 47.13 -9.51
N LYS A 203 -60.93 47.93 -8.41
CA LYS A 203 -61.94 48.93 -7.95
C LYS A 203 -63.44 48.78 -8.32
N LEU A 204 -64.34 49.02 -7.34
CA LEU A 204 -65.22 50.23 -7.24
C LEU A 204 -66.22 50.20 -6.04
N LYS A 205 -66.36 51.39 -5.39
CA LYS A 205 -67.50 52.04 -4.65
C LYS A 205 -68.12 51.36 -3.40
N SER A 206 -68.14 52.01 -2.22
CA SER A 206 -68.93 53.19 -1.72
C SER A 206 -70.40 52.85 -1.38
N ASP A 207 -70.77 52.87 -0.09
CA ASP A 207 -71.71 53.84 0.53
C ASP A 207 -72.23 53.38 1.93
N THR A 208 -72.25 54.35 2.87
CA THR A 208 -73.23 54.72 3.93
C THR A 208 -74.09 53.60 4.56
N ILE A 209 -74.23 53.51 5.89
CA ILE A 209 -74.95 54.42 6.83
C ILE A 209 -74.18 54.66 8.12
#